data_AF-A0A2R4FKC0-F1
#
_entry.id   AF-A0A2R4FKC0-F1
#
_cell.length_a   1.000
_cell.length_b   1.000
_cell.length_c   1.000
_cell.angle_alpha   90.00
_cell.angle_beta   90.00
_cell.angle_gamma   90.00
#
_symmetry.space_group_name_H-M   'P 1'
#
loop_
_entity.id
_entity.type
_entity.pdbx_description
1 polymer ?
#
loop_
_entity_poly.entity_id
_entity_poly.type
_entity_poly.pdbx_seq_one_letter_code
_entity_poly.pdbx_strand_id
1 'polypeptide(L)'
;MAPEHVLTGKTTLRYTLTVDDLLDGFAAQSRSFRHPWYLRWPTTILTPVVVAAVLVRAALAGDFSTVVALAVLALLVVLMPIVAGVDFLLRRFLRNPRLIYRLHVGLLVRANPALTQPMTAVVDETGVRVCNVSGEMRSGWAMHPLHVETERSFVLLASRRRGAAVLVLPKRGLGGADPAPLRALLAAHGNRLD
;
A
#
# COMPACT_ATOMS: atom_id res chain seq x y z
N MET A 1 5.74 51.00 13.89
CA MET A 1 5.15 50.32 12.73
C MET A 1 5.89 49.00 12.59
N ALA A 2 5.38 47.95 13.24
CA ALA A 2 6.03 46.64 13.28
C ALA A 2 5.69 45.86 12.01
N PRO A 3 6.63 45.09 11.44
CA PRO A 3 6.35 44.28 10.26
C PRO A 3 5.37 43.17 10.62
N GLU A 4 4.29 43.10 9.85
CA GLU A 4 3.28 42.05 9.85
C GLU A 4 3.97 40.71 9.53
N HIS A 5 4.14 39.86 10.54
CA HIS A 5 4.52 38.48 10.33
C HIS A 5 3.40 37.76 9.56
N VAL A 6 3.59 37.55 8.26
CA VAL A 6 2.87 36.54 7.48
C VAL A 6 3.33 35.16 7.96
N LEU A 7 2.82 34.73 9.11
CA LEU A 7 2.93 33.37 9.63
C LEU A 7 1.52 32.83 9.76
N THR A 8 0.98 32.26 8.68
CA THR A 8 -0.27 31.50 8.78
C THR A 8 -0.21 30.23 7.92
N GLY A 9 0.96 29.58 7.90
CA GLY A 9 1.16 28.23 7.36
C GLY A 9 0.59 27.13 8.27
N LYS A 10 -0.62 27.31 8.80
CA LYS A 10 -1.28 26.34 9.68
C LYS A 10 -2.66 26.00 9.14
N THR A 11 -2.82 24.77 8.66
CA THR A 11 -4.10 24.26 8.15
C THR A 11 -4.72 23.30 9.16
N THR A 12 -5.97 23.54 9.54
CA THR A 12 -6.70 22.65 10.45
C THR A 12 -7.77 21.88 9.68
N LEU A 13 -7.81 20.57 9.87
CA LEU A 13 -8.80 19.67 9.31
C LEU A 13 -9.59 18.99 10.43
N ARG A 14 -10.91 18.99 10.35
CA ARG A 14 -11.79 18.26 11.26
C ARG A 14 -12.55 17.20 10.49
N TYR A 15 -12.32 15.94 10.82
CA TYR A 15 -12.92 14.83 10.08
C TYR A 15 -13.09 13.60 10.96
N THR A 16 -14.02 12.75 10.56
CA THR A 16 -14.10 11.37 11.03
C THR A 16 -13.51 10.50 9.94
N LEU A 17 -12.53 9.67 10.27
CA LEU A 17 -11.90 8.78 9.30
C LEU A 17 -12.84 7.62 8.99
N THR A 18 -13.15 7.41 7.71
CA THR A 18 -14.00 6.30 7.28
C THR A 18 -13.17 5.18 6.67
N VAL A 19 -13.76 3.99 6.57
CA VAL A 19 -13.16 2.85 5.87
C VAL A 19 -12.80 3.22 4.43
N ASP A 20 -13.63 4.02 3.75
CA ASP A 20 -13.38 4.43 2.37
C ASP A 20 -12.17 5.36 2.23
N ASP A 21 -11.87 6.21 3.21
CA ASP A 21 -10.69 7.08 3.15
C ASP A 21 -9.41 6.29 3.40
N LEU A 22 -9.46 5.34 4.34
CA LEU A 22 -8.36 4.42 4.56
C LEU A 22 -8.10 3.60 3.29
N LEU A 23 -9.16 3.07 2.68
CA LEU A 23 -9.05 2.34 1.41
C LEU A 23 -8.52 3.20 0.27
N ASP A 24 -8.93 4.46 0.18
CA ASP A 24 -8.41 5.41 -0.81
C ASP A 24 -6.92 5.66 -0.58
N GLY A 25 -6.51 5.90 0.67
CA GLY A 25 -5.11 6.08 1.06
C GLY A 25 -4.22 4.87 0.74
N PHE A 26 -4.66 3.67 1.13
CA PHE A 26 -3.94 2.44 0.81
C PHE A 26 -3.95 2.12 -0.68
N ALA A 27 -5.04 2.41 -1.39
CA ALA A 27 -5.10 2.24 -2.84
C ALA A 27 -4.13 3.20 -3.55
N ALA A 28 -4.06 4.47 -3.13
CA ALA A 28 -3.12 5.47 -3.64
C ALA A 28 -1.67 5.05 -3.41
N GLN A 29 -1.36 4.59 -2.18
CA GLN A 29 -0.07 4.02 -1.84
C GLN A 29 0.27 2.84 -2.76
N SER A 30 -0.68 1.92 -2.98
CA SER A 30 -0.47 0.72 -3.79
C SER A 30 -0.18 1.00 -5.27
N ARG A 31 -0.81 2.04 -5.84
CA ARG A 31 -0.59 2.47 -7.23
C ARG A 31 0.80 3.07 -7.42
N SER A 32 1.29 3.78 -6.41
CA SER A 32 2.63 4.40 -6.41
C SER A 32 3.76 3.35 -6.44
N PHE A 33 3.46 2.10 -6.07
CA PHE A 33 4.44 1.02 -6.15
C PHE A 33 4.50 0.39 -7.53
N ARG A 34 5.55 0.73 -8.29
CA ARG A 34 5.93 -0.04 -9.48
C ARG A 34 6.41 -1.42 -9.03
N HIS A 35 5.65 -2.45 -9.38
CA HIS A 35 6.09 -3.82 -9.21
C HIS A 35 7.36 -4.03 -10.04
N PRO A 36 8.47 -4.50 -9.45
CA PRO A 36 9.61 -4.89 -10.25
C PRO A 36 9.16 -5.97 -11.23
N TRP A 37 9.39 -5.72 -12.52
CA TRP A 37 8.99 -6.61 -13.62
C TRP A 37 9.61 -8.01 -13.45
N TYR A 38 10.82 -8.06 -12.87
CA TYR A 38 11.56 -9.30 -12.59
C TYR A 38 10.96 -10.10 -11.43
N LEU A 39 10.07 -9.56 -10.61
CA LEU A 39 9.39 -10.33 -9.55
C LEU A 39 8.07 -10.96 -10.04
N ARG A 40 7.66 -10.67 -11.29
CA ARG A 40 6.42 -11.19 -11.87
C ARG A 40 6.58 -12.61 -12.43
N TRP A 41 7.74 -12.99 -12.92
CA TRP A 41 7.93 -14.25 -13.64
C TRP A 41 8.70 -15.34 -12.89
N PRO A 42 9.62 -15.06 -11.94
CA PRO A 42 10.56 -16.06 -11.50
C PRO A 42 9.90 -17.11 -10.64
N THR A 43 8.89 -16.81 -9.81
CA THR A 43 8.22 -17.85 -9.03
C THR A 43 7.48 -18.83 -9.94
N THR A 44 6.82 -18.35 -11.00
CA THR A 44 6.08 -19.20 -11.93
C THR A 44 7.00 -20.01 -12.84
N ILE A 45 8.22 -19.53 -13.16
CA ILE A 45 9.20 -20.23 -14.02
C ILE A 45 10.19 -21.09 -13.22
N LEU A 46 10.60 -20.65 -12.04
CA LEU A 46 11.60 -21.32 -11.21
C LEU A 46 11.10 -22.66 -10.69
N THR A 47 9.83 -22.74 -10.27
CA THR A 47 9.23 -24.00 -9.80
C THR A 47 9.26 -25.10 -10.87
N PRO A 48 8.81 -24.88 -12.13
CA PRO A 48 8.95 -25.89 -13.20
C PRO A 48 10.40 -26.28 -13.46
N VAL A 49 11.30 -25.29 -13.52
CA VAL A 49 12.71 -25.53 -13.85
C VAL A 49 13.38 -26.39 -12.78
N VAL A 50 13.13 -26.11 -11.49
CA VAL A 50 13.68 -26.90 -10.39
C VAL A 50 13.14 -28.33 -10.42
N VAL A 51 11.83 -28.50 -10.63
CA VAL A 51 11.23 -29.84 -10.70
C VAL A 51 11.75 -30.63 -11.90
N ALA A 52 11.85 -30.01 -13.07
CA ALA A 52 12.42 -30.64 -14.26
C ALA A 52 13.89 -31.04 -14.04
N ALA A 53 14.70 -30.18 -13.42
CA ALA A 53 16.09 -30.48 -13.10
C ALA A 53 16.24 -31.66 -12.13
N VAL A 54 15.39 -31.76 -11.11
CA VAL A 54 15.37 -32.90 -10.18
C VAL A 54 15.04 -34.21 -10.90
N LEU A 55 14.07 -34.19 -11.82
CA LEU A 55 13.68 -35.37 -12.59
C LEU A 55 14.76 -35.82 -13.57
N VAL A 56 15.37 -34.88 -14.29
CA VAL A 56 16.49 -35.19 -15.20
C VAL A 56 17.64 -35.80 -14.42
N ARG A 57 17.99 -35.23 -13.25
CA ARG A 57 19.05 -35.78 -12.39
C ARG A 57 18.72 -37.19 -11.90
N ALA A 58 17.49 -37.43 -11.47
CA ALA A 58 17.05 -38.74 -10.98
C ALA A 58 17.02 -39.80 -12.10
N ALA A 59 16.62 -39.41 -13.32
CA ALA A 59 16.65 -40.29 -14.49
C ALA A 59 18.08 -40.67 -14.90
N LEU A 60 19.02 -39.71 -14.85
CA LEU A 60 20.44 -39.96 -15.13
C LEU A 60 21.12 -40.83 -14.08
N ALA A 61 20.65 -40.81 -12.83
CA ALA A 61 21.18 -41.64 -11.75
C ALA A 61 20.72 -43.12 -11.84
N GLY A 62 19.75 -43.45 -12.70
CA GLY A 62 19.21 -44.81 -12.84
C GLY A 62 18.33 -45.26 -11.67
N ASP A 63 17.98 -44.36 -10.75
CA ASP A 63 17.24 -44.65 -9.51
C ASP A 63 15.74 -44.92 -9.73
N PHE A 64 15.22 -44.72 -10.94
CA PHE A 64 13.79 -44.87 -11.25
C PHE A 64 13.52 -45.90 -12.36
N SER A 65 12.46 -46.70 -12.19
CA SER A 65 11.90 -47.44 -13.32
C SER A 65 11.27 -46.46 -14.31
N THR A 66 11.43 -46.73 -15.61
CA THR A 66 10.95 -45.88 -16.71
C THR A 66 9.46 -45.52 -16.59
N VAL A 67 8.67 -46.43 -16.00
CA VAL A 67 7.24 -46.26 -15.75
C VAL A 67 6.97 -45.16 -14.72
N VAL A 68 7.75 -45.10 -13.64
CA VAL A 68 7.59 -44.06 -12.61
C VAL A 68 8.01 -42.70 -13.17
N ALA A 69 9.09 -42.64 -13.97
CA ALA A 69 9.52 -41.41 -14.62
C ALA A 69 8.44 -40.85 -15.56
N LEU A 70 7.80 -41.70 -16.37
CA LEU A 70 6.69 -41.31 -17.25
C LEU A 70 5.44 -40.88 -16.48
N ALA A 71 5.10 -41.58 -15.38
CA ALA A 71 3.97 -41.21 -14.53
C ALA A 71 4.14 -39.83 -13.88
N VAL A 72 5.35 -39.53 -13.39
CA VAL A 72 5.65 -38.22 -12.79
C VAL A 72 5.65 -37.12 -13.86
N LEU A 73 6.19 -37.39 -15.05
CA LEU A 73 6.14 -36.45 -16.17
C LEU A 73 4.70 -36.13 -16.57
N ALA A 74 3.84 -37.14 -16.72
CA ALA A 74 2.43 -36.96 -17.03
C ALA A 74 1.71 -36.14 -15.95
N LEU A 75 1.97 -36.42 -14.67
CA LEU A 75 1.41 -35.65 -13.57
C LEU A 75 1.81 -34.17 -13.63
N LEU A 76 3.06 -33.87 -13.95
CA LEU A 76 3.54 -32.49 -14.06
C LEU A 76 2.97 -31.76 -15.26
N VAL A 77 2.81 -32.42 -16.40
CA VAL A 77 2.17 -31.84 -17.59
C VAL A 77 0.73 -31.43 -17.28
N VAL A 78 0.04 -32.17 -16.41
CA VAL A 78 -1.33 -31.83 -15.97
C VAL A 78 -1.33 -30.78 -14.85
N LEU A 79 -0.42 -30.88 -13.88
CA LEU A 79 -0.41 -29.98 -12.72
C LEU A 79 0.09 -28.58 -13.06
N MET A 80 1.03 -28.45 -14.01
CA MET A 80 1.58 -27.17 -14.49
C MET A 80 0.51 -26.19 -14.96
N PRO A 81 -0.37 -26.53 -15.92
CA PRO A 81 -1.42 -25.62 -16.39
C PRO A 81 -2.43 -25.29 -15.30
N ILE A 82 -2.69 -26.20 -14.36
CA ILE A 82 -3.54 -25.93 -13.20
C ILE A 82 -2.89 -24.88 -12.30
N VAL A 83 -1.63 -25.07 -11.91
CA VAL A 83 -0.90 -24.12 -11.06
C VAL A 83 -0.73 -22.77 -11.77
N ALA A 84 -0.40 -22.76 -13.06
CA ALA A 84 -0.30 -21.55 -13.86
C ALA A 84 -1.65 -20.84 -14.02
N GLY A 85 -2.73 -21.60 -14.24
CA GLY A 85 -4.09 -21.09 -14.32
C GLY A 85 -4.56 -20.49 -12.99
N VAL A 86 -4.27 -21.15 -11.87
CA VAL A 86 -4.54 -20.66 -10.52
C VAL A 86 -3.71 -19.40 -10.23
N ASP A 87 -2.40 -19.39 -10.51
CA ASP A 87 -1.54 -18.20 -10.34
C ASP A 87 -2.03 -17.03 -11.20
N PHE A 88 -2.41 -17.28 -12.46
CA PHE A 88 -2.99 -16.29 -13.35
C PHE A 88 -4.29 -15.73 -12.81
N LEU A 89 -5.20 -16.60 -12.34
CA LEU A 89 -6.48 -16.21 -11.76
C LEU A 89 -6.28 -15.42 -10.45
N LEU A 90 -5.39 -15.89 -9.58
CA LEU A 90 -5.01 -15.20 -8.35
C LEU A 90 -4.48 -13.81 -8.69
N ARG A 91 -3.54 -13.69 -9.63
CA ARG A 91 -2.99 -12.40 -10.05
C ARG A 91 -4.03 -11.48 -10.66
N ARG A 92 -4.98 -12.03 -11.43
CA ARG A 92 -6.10 -11.29 -12.02
C ARG A 92 -7.01 -10.73 -10.92
N PHE A 93 -7.28 -11.52 -9.90
CA PHE A 93 -8.19 -11.18 -8.80
C PHE A 93 -7.53 -10.28 -7.75
N LEU A 94 -6.31 -10.61 -7.34
CA LEU A 94 -5.42 -9.84 -6.45
C LEU A 94 -4.96 -8.53 -7.09
N ARG A 95 -5.18 -8.34 -8.41
CA ARG A 95 -4.97 -7.05 -9.09
C ARG A 95 -5.92 -5.97 -8.59
N ASN A 96 -7.01 -6.32 -7.90
CA ASN A 96 -7.88 -5.35 -7.25
C ASN A 96 -7.36 -5.09 -5.82
N PRO A 97 -6.51 -4.06 -5.60
CA PRO A 97 -5.93 -3.77 -4.29
C PRO A 97 -7.01 -3.57 -3.23
N ARG A 98 -8.19 -3.07 -3.62
CA ARG A 98 -9.29 -2.77 -2.70
C ARG A 98 -9.76 -3.99 -1.93
N LEU A 99 -9.72 -5.20 -2.50
CA LEU A 99 -10.19 -6.39 -1.80
C LEU A 99 -9.25 -6.79 -0.65
N ILE A 100 -7.94 -6.78 -0.91
CA ILE A 100 -6.91 -7.12 0.08
C ILE A 100 -6.88 -6.04 1.17
N TYR A 101 -6.91 -4.76 0.78
CA TYR A 101 -6.92 -3.66 1.74
C TYR A 101 -8.23 -3.59 2.53
N ARG A 102 -9.37 -4.05 1.99
CA ARG A 102 -10.62 -4.14 2.76
C ARG A 102 -10.49 -5.03 3.98
N LEU A 103 -9.85 -6.19 3.84
CA LEU A 103 -9.62 -7.09 4.96
C LEU A 103 -8.69 -6.43 6.00
N HIS A 104 -7.56 -5.85 5.56
CA HIS A 104 -6.62 -5.20 6.47
C HIS A 104 -7.20 -3.96 7.16
N VAL A 105 -7.89 -3.10 6.44
CA VAL A 105 -8.56 -1.91 7.00
C VAL A 105 -9.66 -2.32 7.98
N GLY A 106 -10.42 -3.37 7.66
CA GLY A 106 -11.43 -3.92 8.57
C GLY A 106 -10.80 -4.39 9.89
N LEU A 107 -9.69 -5.11 9.84
CA LEU A 107 -8.95 -5.53 11.03
C LEU A 107 -8.36 -4.33 11.79
N LEU A 108 -7.80 -3.34 11.08
CA LEU A 108 -7.21 -2.15 11.68
C LEU A 108 -8.24 -1.29 12.42
N VAL A 109 -9.42 -1.08 11.82
CA VAL A 109 -10.54 -0.36 12.43
C VAL A 109 -11.11 -1.13 13.62
N ARG A 110 -11.22 -2.46 13.53
CA ARG A 110 -11.66 -3.29 14.66
C ARG A 110 -10.67 -3.25 15.83
N ALA A 111 -9.36 -3.27 15.55
CA ALA A 111 -8.32 -3.20 16.56
C ALA A 111 -8.18 -1.80 17.17
N ASN A 112 -8.51 -0.75 16.41
CA ASN A 112 -8.37 0.64 16.82
C ASN A 112 -9.67 1.42 16.59
N PRO A 113 -10.69 1.26 17.45
CA PRO A 113 -11.94 1.99 17.34
C PRO A 113 -11.74 3.52 17.47
N ALA A 114 -10.63 3.96 18.04
CA ALA A 114 -10.21 5.37 18.08
C ALA A 114 -10.06 6.01 16.69
N LEU A 115 -9.87 5.21 15.63
CA LEU A 115 -9.71 5.71 14.27
C LEU A 115 -11.03 6.24 13.67
N THR A 116 -12.17 5.69 14.09
CA THR A 116 -13.50 6.10 13.59
C THR A 116 -14.13 7.19 14.43
N GLN A 117 -13.41 7.72 15.41
CA GLN A 117 -13.86 8.85 16.22
C GLN A 117 -13.56 10.18 15.51
N PRO A 118 -14.24 11.27 15.91
CA PRO A 118 -13.89 12.60 15.42
C PRO A 118 -12.42 12.94 15.70
N MET A 119 -11.71 13.38 14.67
CA MET A 119 -10.30 13.77 14.72
C MET A 119 -10.14 15.22 14.27
N THR A 120 -9.17 15.89 14.88
CA THR A 120 -8.67 17.18 14.41
C THR A 120 -7.21 17.03 14.03
N ALA A 121 -6.89 17.21 12.75
CA ALA A 121 -5.52 17.29 12.28
C ALA A 121 -5.12 18.74 12.09
N VAL A 122 -3.95 19.10 12.59
CA VAL A 122 -3.32 20.40 12.40
C VAL A 122 -2.03 20.15 11.65
N VAL A 123 -1.89 20.80 10.50
CA VAL A 123 -0.72 20.70 9.64
C VAL A 123 -0.03 22.06 9.63
N ASP A 124 1.24 22.08 9.97
CA ASP A 124 2.07 23.29 9.98
C ASP A 124 3.52 22.98 9.54
N GLU A 125 4.38 23.99 9.49
CA GLU A 125 5.79 23.86 9.09
C GLU A 125 6.57 22.79 9.90
N THR A 126 6.12 22.40 11.09
CA THR A 126 6.80 21.38 11.92
C THR A 126 6.36 19.95 11.59
N GLY A 127 5.15 19.78 11.05
CA GLY A 127 4.62 18.47 10.74
C GLY A 127 3.10 18.40 10.80
N VAL A 128 2.62 17.21 11.16
CA VAL A 128 1.21 16.92 11.36
C VAL A 128 0.97 16.52 12.81
N ARG A 129 -0.03 17.15 13.41
CA ARG A 129 -0.55 16.83 14.73
C ARG A 129 -1.99 16.36 14.59
N VAL A 130 -2.29 15.14 15.02
CA VAL A 130 -3.64 14.59 15.01
C VAL A 130 -4.09 14.40 16.45
N CYS A 131 -5.20 15.03 16.82
CA CYS A 131 -5.84 14.85 18.11
C CYS A 131 -7.16 14.11 17.91
N ASN A 132 -7.40 13.10 18.74
CA ASN A 132 -8.69 12.42 18.85
C ASN A 132 -9.05 12.24 20.34
N VAL A 133 -10.16 11.56 20.63
CA VAL A 133 -10.63 11.34 22.01
C VAL A 133 -9.67 10.42 22.79
N SER A 134 -8.88 9.59 22.08
CA SER A 134 -7.93 8.65 22.69
C SER A 134 -6.54 9.25 22.94
N GLY A 135 -6.20 10.40 22.34
CA GLY A 135 -4.93 11.07 22.56
C GLY A 135 -4.47 11.97 21.43
N GLU A 136 -3.19 12.33 21.50
CA GLU A 136 -2.50 13.17 20.52
C GLU A 136 -1.36 12.41 19.86
N MET A 137 -1.29 12.46 18.53
CA MET A 137 -0.19 11.95 17.73
C MET A 137 0.50 13.13 17.05
N ARG A 138 1.84 13.19 17.15
CA ARG A 138 2.66 14.15 16.42
C ARG A 138 3.56 13.42 15.45
N SER A 139 3.65 13.92 14.23
CA SER A 139 4.51 13.38 13.20
C SER A 139 5.20 14.50 12.44
N GLY A 140 6.52 14.58 12.59
CA GLY A 140 7.33 15.52 11.81
C GLY A 140 7.46 15.07 10.36
N TRP A 141 7.87 16.00 9.48
CA TRP A 141 8.01 15.74 8.04
C TRP A 141 8.97 14.60 7.70
N ALA A 142 10.02 14.40 8.50
CA ALA A 142 10.96 13.28 8.33
C ALA A 142 10.31 11.89 8.45
N MET A 143 9.18 11.78 9.17
CA MET A 143 8.43 10.52 9.30
C MET A 143 7.57 10.22 8.08
N HIS A 144 7.25 11.23 7.27
CA HIS A 144 6.43 11.11 6.07
C HIS A 144 7.02 11.93 4.91
N PRO A 145 8.18 11.53 4.37
CA PRO A 145 8.90 12.28 3.35
C PRO A 145 8.23 12.27 1.97
N LEU A 146 7.11 11.56 1.82
CA LEU A 146 6.42 11.32 0.56
C LEU A 146 4.93 11.62 0.73
N HIS A 147 4.31 12.21 -0.29
CA HIS A 147 2.87 12.43 -0.30
C HIS A 147 2.23 12.09 -1.66
N VAL A 148 0.98 11.66 -1.63
CA VAL A 148 0.12 11.46 -2.80
C VAL A 148 -1.15 12.28 -2.60
N GLU A 149 -1.55 13.04 -3.60
CA GLU A 149 -2.85 13.72 -3.60
C GLU A 149 -3.84 12.89 -4.41
N THR A 150 -4.93 12.46 -3.78
CA THR A 150 -6.09 11.87 -4.46
C THR A 150 -7.19 12.91 -4.63
N GLU A 151 -8.26 12.55 -5.33
CA GLU A 151 -9.46 13.39 -5.42
C GLU A 151 -10.06 13.68 -4.03
N ARG A 152 -9.98 12.72 -3.10
CA ARG A 152 -10.67 12.78 -1.80
C ARG A 152 -9.75 13.12 -0.62
N SER A 153 -8.45 12.87 -0.71
CA SER A 153 -7.52 12.96 0.42
C SER A 153 -6.10 13.34 0.02
N PHE A 154 -5.35 13.87 0.98
CA PHE A 154 -3.89 13.90 0.95
C PHE A 154 -3.37 12.72 1.76
N VAL A 155 -2.46 11.95 1.19
CA VAL A 155 -1.95 10.71 1.76
C VAL A 155 -0.47 10.86 1.99
N LEU A 156 -0.05 10.82 3.25
CA LEU A 156 1.34 10.94 3.66
C LEU A 156 1.93 9.57 3.91
N LEU A 157 3.14 9.33 3.40
CA LEU A 157 3.75 8.00 3.35
C LEU A 157 5.14 8.03 3.97
N ALA A 158 5.41 7.08 4.85
CA ALA A 158 6.72 6.98 5.51
C ALA A 158 7.85 6.48 4.57
N SER A 159 7.51 5.70 3.54
CA SER A 159 8.50 5.23 2.56
C SER A 159 7.85 4.74 1.26
N ARG A 160 8.69 4.50 0.24
CA ARG A 160 8.28 3.83 -1.01
C ARG A 160 8.13 2.30 -0.87
N ARG A 161 8.06 1.74 0.34
CA ARG A 161 7.90 0.30 0.58
C ARG A 161 6.44 -0.07 0.81
N ARG A 162 6.05 -1.28 0.39
CA ARG A 162 4.73 -1.84 0.72
C ARG A 162 4.53 -1.91 2.23
N GLY A 163 3.35 -1.52 2.68
CA GLY A 163 3.00 -1.52 4.10
C GLY A 163 3.66 -0.38 4.89
N ALA A 164 4.27 0.61 4.23
CA ALA A 164 4.72 1.82 4.91
C ALA A 164 3.54 2.49 5.62
N ALA A 165 3.81 3.08 6.79
CA ALA A 165 2.81 3.83 7.53
C ALA A 165 2.18 4.91 6.64
N VAL A 166 0.85 4.99 6.71
CA VAL A 166 0.02 5.91 5.92
C VAL A 166 -0.74 6.81 6.87
N LEU A 167 -0.62 8.11 6.69
CA LEU A 167 -1.47 9.10 7.33
C LEU A 167 -2.38 9.73 6.27
N VAL A 168 -3.69 9.57 6.45
CA VAL A 168 -4.71 10.05 5.51
C VAL A 168 -5.34 11.32 6.06
N LEU A 169 -5.34 12.38 5.24
CA LEU A 169 -5.93 13.68 5.52
C LEU A 169 -7.08 13.93 4.52
N PRO A 170 -8.35 13.61 4.86
CA PRO A 170 -9.47 13.81 3.96
C PRO A 170 -9.71 15.28 3.65
N LYS A 171 -9.85 15.64 2.37
CA LYS A 171 -10.11 17.02 1.94
C LYS A 171 -11.44 17.57 2.47
N ARG A 172 -12.42 16.69 2.68
CA ARG A 172 -13.68 17.08 3.34
C ARG A 172 -13.48 17.64 4.76
N GLY A 173 -12.37 17.32 5.40
CA GLY A 173 -12.02 17.85 6.72
C GLY A 173 -11.67 19.34 6.69
N LEU A 174 -11.41 19.92 5.52
CA LEU A 174 -11.20 21.37 5.34
C LEU A 174 -12.51 22.17 5.43
N GLY A 175 -13.67 21.51 5.47
CA GLY A 175 -14.96 22.20 5.58
C GLY A 175 -15.27 23.13 4.40
N GLY A 176 -14.75 22.83 3.21
CA GLY A 176 -14.92 23.66 2.01
C GLY A 176 -13.85 24.73 1.82
N ALA A 177 -12.89 24.87 2.74
CA ALA A 177 -11.73 25.73 2.52
C ALA A 177 -10.86 25.23 1.36
N ASP A 178 -10.17 26.16 0.69
CA ASP A 178 -9.29 25.85 -0.43
C ASP A 178 -8.16 24.89 0.01
N PRO A 179 -7.96 23.75 -0.69
CA PRO A 179 -6.83 22.86 -0.43
C PRO A 179 -5.46 23.40 -0.86
N ALA A 180 -5.39 24.52 -1.59
CA ALA A 180 -4.13 25.06 -2.11
C ALA A 180 -3.05 25.36 -1.04
N PRO A 181 -3.36 25.96 0.13
CA PRO A 181 -2.37 26.21 1.17
C PRO A 181 -1.77 24.90 1.73
N LEU A 182 -2.62 23.90 1.96
CA LEU A 182 -2.16 22.58 2.41
C LEU A 182 -1.29 21.92 1.34
N ARG A 183 -1.69 22.00 0.06
CA ARG A 183 -0.90 21.46 -1.05
C ARG A 183 0.48 22.13 -1.15
N ALA A 184 0.55 23.45 -0.98
CA ALA A 184 1.81 24.19 -0.99
C ALA A 184 2.72 23.74 0.16
N LEU A 185 2.15 23.58 1.36
CA LEU A 185 2.88 23.11 2.54
C LEU A 185 3.45 21.70 2.33
N LEU A 186 2.64 20.77 1.82
CA LEU A 186 3.08 19.42 1.49
C LEU A 186 4.16 19.38 0.41
N ALA A 187 4.06 20.24 -0.60
CA ALA A 187 5.06 20.36 -1.67
C ALA A 187 6.39 20.93 -1.15
N ALA A 188 6.37 21.79 -0.13
CA ALA A 188 7.57 22.34 0.48
C ALA A 188 8.32 21.31 1.36
N HIS A 189 7.61 20.35 1.97
CA HIS A 189 8.16 19.49 3.01
C HIS A 189 8.24 17.99 2.64
N GLY A 190 7.72 17.60 1.48
CA GLY A 190 7.75 16.21 1.04
C GLY A 190 7.71 16.07 -0.47
N ASN A 191 8.16 14.90 -0.95
CA ASN A 191 8.15 14.63 -2.38
C ASN A 191 6.79 14.07 -2.81
N ARG A 192 6.22 14.66 -3.86
CA ARG A 192 5.01 14.14 -4.48
C ARG A 192 5.31 12.82 -5.20
N LEU A 193 4.43 11.84 -5.02
CA LEU A 193 4.38 10.63 -5.83
C LEU A 193 3.18 10.74 -6.78
N ASP A 194 3.44 10.46 -8.06
CA ASP A 194 2.46 10.47 -9.13
C ASP A 194 1.71 9.13 -9.28
#